data_AF-A0A9D9CUC0-F1
#
_entry.id   AF-A0A9D9CUC0-F1
#
_cell.length_a   1.000
_cell.length_b   1.000
_cell.length_c   1.000
_cell.angle_alpha   90.00
_cell.angle_beta   90.00
_cell.angle_gamma   90.00
#
_symmetry.space_group_name_H-M   'P 1'
#
loop_
_entity.id
_entity.type
_entity.pdbx_description
1 polymer ?
#
loop_
_entity_poly.entity_id
_entity_poly.type
_entity_poly.pdbx_seq_one_letter_code
_entity_poly.pdbx_strand_id
1 'polypeptide(L)'
;MAENTLLQKLEGLEIKFKEISTLITDPAVIADMKRFVKLNKEYSDLERIMKTKNEYETTLKNIAEAKEILQTEDDPDMKEMAKAELDELEPKLPEMEEAIKLMLIPSDPEDGKNAIVEIRGGTGGDEAAIFAGDLFKMYSKYCESKGWSVSVSSFTEGTAGGFKEIIFNVSGDGVYGTLKYESGVHRVQRVPETETQGRVHTSAATVAVLPEADEFDVEIQEGLIKWDTFRSGGAGGQNVNKVESGVRLRYPWKNPNTGVVEEILIECTETRDQPKNKERALSRLRTKIYDQEHQKYMDDIASRRK
;
A
#
# COMPACT_ATOMS: atom_id res chain seq x y z
N MET A 1 -26.67 -17.82 28.11
CA MET A 1 -25.26 -17.72 27.66
C MET A 1 -25.30 -17.14 26.27
N ALA A 2 -25.04 -15.82 26.13
CA ALA A 2 -24.84 -15.26 24.81
C ALA A 2 -23.55 -15.89 24.29
N GLU A 3 -23.67 -16.80 23.31
CA GLU A 3 -22.53 -17.22 22.51
C GLU A 3 -21.79 -15.96 22.07
N ASN A 4 -20.56 -15.83 22.52
CA ASN A 4 -19.79 -14.61 22.40
C ASN A 4 -19.49 -14.42 20.91
N THR A 5 -20.31 -13.60 20.24
CA THR A 5 -20.34 -13.44 18.76
C THR A 5 -18.98 -12.99 18.21
N LEU A 6 -18.13 -12.45 19.08
CA LEU A 6 -16.75 -12.09 18.80
C LEU A 6 -15.83 -13.32 18.65
N LEU A 7 -15.94 -14.32 19.53
CA LEU A 7 -15.12 -15.54 19.47
C LEU A 7 -15.44 -16.36 18.22
N GLN A 8 -16.72 -16.48 17.85
CA GLN A 8 -17.14 -17.14 16.62
C GLN A 8 -16.55 -16.47 15.36
N LYS A 9 -16.46 -15.14 15.34
CA LYS A 9 -15.80 -14.41 14.23
C LYS A 9 -14.29 -14.68 14.18
N LEU A 10 -13.66 -14.86 15.34
CA LEU A 10 -12.24 -15.14 15.44
C LEU A 10 -11.87 -16.59 15.07
N GLU A 11 -12.79 -17.56 15.22
CA GLU A 11 -12.57 -18.95 14.78
C GLU A 11 -12.28 -19.05 13.28
N GLY A 12 -13.00 -18.28 12.45
CA GLY A 12 -12.74 -18.23 11.00
C GLY A 12 -11.33 -17.72 10.68
N LEU A 13 -10.84 -16.72 11.44
CA LEU A 13 -9.48 -16.20 11.30
C LEU A 13 -8.43 -17.19 11.82
N GLU A 14 -8.75 -18.00 12.82
CA GLU A 14 -7.85 -19.03 13.34
C GLU A 14 -7.62 -20.15 12.32
N ILE A 15 -8.67 -20.58 11.62
CA ILE A 15 -8.54 -21.55 10.52
C ILE A 15 -7.62 -20.99 9.45
N LYS A 16 -7.86 -19.74 9.03
CA LYS A 16 -7.03 -19.05 8.04
C LYS A 16 -5.57 -18.90 8.50
N PHE A 17 -5.35 -18.59 9.78
CA PHE A 17 -4.00 -18.50 10.37
C PHE A 17 -3.26 -19.84 10.30
N LYS A 18 -3.93 -20.96 10.61
CA LYS A 18 -3.37 -22.31 10.49
C LYS A 18 -3.02 -22.67 9.03
N GLU A 19 -3.89 -22.31 8.09
CA GLU A 19 -3.63 -22.49 6.66
C GLU A 19 -2.38 -21.70 6.21
N ILE A 20 -2.31 -20.42 6.55
CA ILE A 20 -1.17 -19.55 6.18
C ILE A 20 0.11 -20.02 6.85
N SER A 21 0.06 -20.39 8.13
CA SER A 21 1.20 -20.96 8.86
C SER A 21 1.75 -22.22 8.19
N THR A 22 0.87 -23.04 7.57
CA THR A 22 1.30 -24.18 6.77
C THR A 22 1.91 -23.73 5.44
N LEU A 23 1.26 -22.81 4.73
CA LEU A 23 1.70 -22.32 3.42
C LEU A 23 3.08 -21.63 3.45
N ILE A 24 3.40 -20.86 4.48
CA ILE A 24 4.71 -20.21 4.60
C ILE A 24 5.86 -21.20 4.80
N THR A 25 5.58 -22.44 5.19
CA THR A 25 6.59 -23.50 5.33
C THR A 25 6.78 -24.32 4.06
N ASP A 26 5.92 -24.14 3.04
CA ASP A 26 5.98 -24.87 1.78
C ASP A 26 7.20 -24.41 0.94
N PRO A 27 8.12 -25.32 0.54
CA PRO A 27 9.24 -25.00 -0.33
C PRO A 27 8.85 -24.33 -1.66
N ALA A 28 7.67 -24.65 -2.21
CA ALA A 28 7.18 -24.04 -3.44
C ALA A 28 6.81 -22.56 -3.26
N VAL A 29 6.33 -22.19 -2.08
CA VAL A 29 6.04 -20.79 -1.73
C VAL A 29 7.33 -20.05 -1.43
N ILE A 30 8.27 -20.67 -0.73
CA ILE A 30 9.58 -20.07 -0.42
C ILE A 30 10.38 -19.78 -1.70
N ALA A 31 10.22 -20.61 -2.73
CA ALA A 31 10.84 -20.40 -4.04
C ALA A 31 10.30 -19.16 -4.77
N ASP A 32 9.05 -18.73 -4.48
CA ASP A 32 8.45 -17.51 -5.00
C ASP A 32 8.55 -16.39 -3.94
N MET A 33 9.62 -15.60 -4.04
CA MET A 33 9.93 -14.55 -3.07
C MET A 33 8.80 -13.50 -2.96
N LYS A 34 8.09 -13.19 -4.05
CA LYS A 34 6.96 -12.24 -4.02
C LYS A 34 5.79 -12.82 -3.22
N ARG A 35 5.44 -14.07 -3.49
CA ARG A 35 4.36 -14.77 -2.79
C ARG A 35 4.69 -15.02 -1.32
N PHE A 36 5.94 -15.36 -1.01
CA PHE A 36 6.42 -15.54 0.35
C PHE A 36 6.30 -14.27 1.17
N VAL A 37 6.76 -13.11 0.64
CA VAL A 37 6.64 -11.81 1.34
C VAL A 37 5.19 -11.47 1.66
N LYS A 38 4.28 -11.68 0.70
CA LYS A 38 2.84 -11.41 0.89
C LYS A 38 2.23 -12.28 1.98
N LEU A 39 2.49 -13.59 1.95
CA LEU A 39 1.97 -14.53 2.96
C LEU A 39 2.57 -14.30 4.34
N ASN A 40 3.86 -13.92 4.42
CA ASN A 40 4.51 -13.65 5.69
C ASN A 40 3.96 -12.37 6.37
N LYS A 41 3.57 -11.37 5.56
CA LYS A 41 2.85 -10.19 6.06
C LYS A 41 1.49 -10.56 6.63
N GLU A 42 0.71 -11.33 5.87
CA GLU A 42 -0.61 -11.79 6.30
C GLU A 42 -0.53 -12.69 7.56
N TYR A 43 0.53 -13.50 7.68
CA TYR A 43 0.83 -14.25 8.89
C TYR A 43 1.06 -13.33 10.09
N SER A 44 1.91 -12.31 9.95
CA SER A 44 2.21 -11.35 11.03
C SER A 44 0.97 -10.59 11.51
N ASP A 45 0.12 -10.17 10.58
CA ASP A 45 -1.14 -9.47 10.90
C ASP A 45 -2.11 -10.38 11.67
N LEU A 46 -2.29 -11.63 11.21
CA LEU A 46 -3.13 -12.60 11.90
C LEU A 46 -2.54 -13.04 13.25
N GLU A 47 -1.21 -13.13 13.38
CA GLU A 47 -0.53 -13.49 14.63
C GLU A 47 -0.85 -12.47 15.74
N ARG A 48 -0.86 -11.18 15.41
CA ARG A 48 -1.25 -10.11 16.34
C ARG A 48 -2.70 -10.31 16.83
N ILE A 49 -3.63 -10.62 15.93
CA ILE A 49 -5.04 -10.88 16.26
C ILE A 49 -5.18 -12.14 17.14
N MET A 50 -4.47 -13.22 16.79
CA MET A 50 -4.50 -14.48 17.55
C MET A 50 -3.93 -14.31 18.96
N LYS A 51 -2.89 -13.48 19.12
CA LYS A 51 -2.35 -13.15 20.44
C LYS A 51 -3.38 -12.44 21.32
N THR A 52 -4.03 -11.39 20.80
CA THR A 52 -5.07 -10.67 21.53
C THR A 52 -6.30 -11.54 21.82
N LYS A 53 -6.67 -12.44 20.89
CA LYS A 53 -7.70 -13.47 21.13
C LYS A 53 -7.34 -14.34 22.33
N ASN A 54 -6.13 -14.88 22.38
CA ASN A 54 -5.71 -15.79 23.46
C ASN A 54 -5.71 -15.08 24.83
N GLU A 55 -5.28 -13.82 24.87
CA GLU A 55 -5.32 -12.98 26.07
C GLU A 55 -6.77 -12.73 26.54
N TYR A 56 -7.69 -12.48 25.60
CA TYR A 56 -9.12 -12.32 25.89
C TYR A 56 -9.77 -13.62 26.37
N GLU A 57 -9.48 -14.76 25.74
CA GLU A 57 -9.99 -16.07 26.18
C GLU A 57 -9.49 -16.46 27.58
N THR A 58 -8.21 -16.18 27.88
CA THR A 58 -7.64 -16.40 29.20
C THR A 58 -8.33 -15.52 30.24
N THR A 59 -8.53 -14.23 29.93
CA THR A 59 -9.24 -13.30 30.82
C THR A 59 -10.67 -13.75 31.10
N LEU A 60 -11.39 -14.24 30.08
CA LEU A 60 -12.74 -14.80 30.26
C LEU A 60 -12.75 -16.06 31.14
N LYS A 61 -11.76 -16.94 30.99
CA LYS A 61 -11.63 -18.14 31.84
C LYS A 61 -11.35 -17.76 33.29
N ASN A 62 -10.41 -16.86 33.54
CA ASN A 62 -10.08 -16.40 34.89
C ASN A 62 -11.31 -15.75 35.58
N ILE A 63 -12.09 -14.95 34.84
CA ILE A 63 -13.34 -14.37 35.36
C ILE A 63 -14.38 -15.46 35.68
N ALA A 64 -14.50 -16.49 34.84
CA ALA A 64 -15.41 -17.60 35.08
C ALA A 64 -15.00 -18.41 36.31
N GLU A 65 -13.71 -18.72 36.45
CA GLU A 65 -13.12 -19.42 37.61
C GLU A 65 -13.29 -18.60 38.90
N ALA A 66 -12.99 -17.30 38.89
CA ALA A 66 -13.19 -16.43 40.05
C ALA A 66 -14.68 -16.34 40.46
N LYS A 67 -15.61 -16.31 39.48
CA LYS A 67 -17.06 -16.36 39.75
C LYS A 67 -17.51 -17.70 40.31
N GLU A 68 -16.88 -18.79 39.89
CA GLU A 68 -17.14 -20.13 40.43
C GLU A 68 -16.68 -20.21 41.89
N ILE A 69 -15.45 -19.78 42.20
CA ILE A 69 -14.89 -19.73 43.56
C ILE A 69 -15.81 -18.94 44.50
N LEU A 70 -16.32 -17.78 44.07
CA LEU A 70 -17.26 -16.98 44.87
C LEU A 70 -18.59 -17.70 45.18
N GLN A 71 -19.00 -18.64 44.33
CA GLN A 71 -20.25 -19.39 44.48
C GLN A 71 -20.09 -20.70 45.25
N THR A 72 -18.95 -21.38 45.10
CA THR A 72 -18.74 -22.74 45.60
C THR A 72 -17.91 -22.83 46.86
N GLU A 73 -16.99 -21.89 47.08
CA GLU A 73 -16.16 -21.87 48.29
C GLU A 73 -16.85 -21.12 49.42
N ASP A 74 -16.49 -21.42 50.67
CA ASP A 74 -16.97 -20.72 51.87
C ASP A 74 -15.85 -20.02 52.65
N ASP A 75 -14.60 -20.28 52.30
CA ASP A 75 -13.44 -19.64 52.90
C ASP A 75 -13.41 -18.12 52.59
N PRO A 76 -13.40 -17.24 53.62
CA PRO A 76 -13.43 -15.80 53.44
C PRO A 76 -12.23 -15.23 52.68
N ASP A 77 -11.03 -15.79 52.89
CA ASP A 77 -9.79 -15.31 52.28
C ASP A 77 -9.78 -15.65 50.78
N MET A 78 -10.29 -16.84 50.42
CA MET A 78 -10.47 -17.26 49.02
C MET A 78 -11.52 -16.40 48.30
N LYS A 79 -12.62 -16.04 48.98
CA LYS A 79 -13.63 -15.13 48.40
C LYS A 79 -13.09 -13.72 48.19
N GLU A 80 -12.28 -13.21 49.13
CA GLU A 80 -11.68 -11.89 49.00
C GLU A 80 -10.69 -11.86 47.82
N MET A 81 -9.88 -12.90 47.66
CA MET A 81 -8.96 -13.05 46.52
C MET A 81 -9.70 -13.10 45.18
N ALA A 82 -10.73 -13.94 45.06
CA ALA A 82 -11.52 -14.05 43.84
C ALA A 82 -12.27 -12.74 43.50
N LYS A 83 -12.71 -12.00 44.51
CA LYS A 83 -13.35 -10.70 44.31
C LYS A 83 -12.36 -9.64 43.82
N ALA A 84 -11.15 -9.60 44.38
CA ALA A 84 -10.10 -8.69 43.93
C ALA A 84 -9.70 -8.96 42.47
N GLU A 85 -9.63 -10.23 42.08
CA GLU A 85 -9.35 -10.64 40.70
C GLU A 85 -10.47 -10.21 39.74
N LEU A 86 -11.75 -10.34 40.13
CA LEU A 86 -12.86 -9.83 39.32
C LEU A 86 -12.84 -8.31 39.18
N ASP A 87 -12.58 -7.58 40.26
CA ASP A 87 -12.49 -6.11 40.25
C ASP A 87 -11.36 -5.62 39.33
N GLU A 88 -10.31 -6.42 39.12
CA GLU A 88 -9.22 -6.12 38.17
C GLU A 88 -9.56 -6.50 36.72
N LEU A 89 -10.20 -7.66 36.49
CA LEU A 89 -10.37 -8.23 35.15
C LEU A 89 -11.65 -7.78 34.43
N GLU A 90 -12.76 -7.58 35.15
CA GLU A 90 -14.01 -7.11 34.55
C GLU A 90 -13.91 -5.76 33.82
N PRO A 91 -13.19 -4.73 34.31
CA PRO A 91 -13.05 -3.47 33.58
C PRO A 91 -12.14 -3.58 32.34
N LYS A 92 -11.26 -4.60 32.26
CA LYS A 92 -10.39 -4.82 31.09
C LYS A 92 -11.12 -5.46 29.92
N LEU A 93 -12.23 -6.17 30.16
CA LEU A 93 -13.00 -6.85 29.11
C LEU A 93 -13.50 -5.90 28.01
N PRO A 94 -14.18 -4.77 28.33
CA PRO A 94 -14.63 -3.83 27.30
C PRO A 94 -13.49 -3.27 26.45
N GLU A 95 -12.35 -2.95 27.06
CA GLU A 95 -11.17 -2.43 26.36
C GLU A 95 -10.58 -3.48 25.40
N MET A 96 -10.47 -4.73 25.84
CA MET A 96 -10.03 -5.84 25.00
C MET A 96 -11.01 -6.12 23.85
N GLU A 97 -12.32 -6.09 24.10
CA GLU A 97 -13.32 -6.28 23.06
C GLU A 97 -13.28 -5.18 22.01
N GLU A 98 -13.08 -3.93 22.42
CA GLU A 98 -12.93 -2.80 21.51
C GLU A 98 -11.66 -2.93 20.68
N ALA A 99 -10.53 -3.28 21.30
CA ALA A 99 -9.27 -3.52 20.61
C ALA A 99 -9.42 -4.63 19.55
N ILE A 100 -10.06 -5.75 19.89
CA ILE A 100 -10.33 -6.84 18.94
C ILE A 100 -11.26 -6.35 17.82
N LYS A 101 -12.34 -5.62 18.13
CA LYS A 101 -13.26 -5.08 17.11
C LYS A 101 -12.54 -4.18 16.12
N LEU A 102 -11.62 -3.34 16.59
CA LEU A 102 -10.80 -2.48 15.72
C LEU A 102 -9.87 -3.30 14.82
N MET A 103 -9.25 -4.36 15.34
CA MET A 103 -8.41 -5.27 14.54
C MET A 103 -9.20 -6.08 13.51
N LEU A 104 -10.49 -6.33 13.74
CA LEU A 104 -11.38 -7.02 12.80
C LEU A 104 -11.86 -6.13 11.64
N ILE A 105 -11.60 -4.82 11.70
CA ILE A 105 -11.91 -3.92 10.59
C ILE A 105 -10.97 -4.28 9.43
N PRO A 106 -11.50 -4.67 8.25
CA PRO A 106 -10.65 -4.99 7.11
C PRO A 106 -9.77 -3.79 6.79
N SER A 107 -8.46 -3.98 6.88
CA SER A 107 -7.50 -2.98 6.43
C SER A 107 -7.62 -2.81 4.92
N ASP A 108 -7.45 -1.58 4.43
CA ASP A 108 -7.34 -1.35 2.99
C ASP A 108 -6.10 -2.12 2.49
N PRO A 109 -6.17 -2.84 1.35
CA PRO A 109 -4.99 -3.48 0.76
C PRO A 109 -3.78 -2.54 0.62
N GLU A 110 -4.01 -1.24 0.47
CA GLU A 110 -2.96 -0.24 0.33
C GLU A 110 -2.41 0.25 1.68
N ASP A 111 -3.08 0.02 2.81
CA ASP A 111 -2.69 0.56 4.13
C ASP A 111 -1.32 0.05 4.58
N GLY A 112 -0.97 -1.16 4.17
CA GLY A 112 0.31 -1.76 4.47
C GLY A 112 1.46 -1.28 3.56
N LYS A 113 1.19 -0.46 2.54
CA LYS A 113 2.23 0.00 1.61
C LYS A 113 3.07 1.13 2.23
N ASN A 114 4.26 1.31 1.67
CA ASN A 114 5.03 2.53 1.87
C ASN A 114 4.26 3.72 1.29
N ALA A 115 4.66 4.94 1.68
CA ALA A 115 3.98 6.15 1.21
C ALA A 115 4.95 7.12 0.54
N ILE A 116 4.46 7.81 -0.49
CA ILE A 116 5.07 8.97 -1.09
C ILE A 116 4.30 10.19 -0.57
N VAL A 117 5.01 11.11 0.08
CA VAL A 117 4.43 12.34 0.61
C VAL A 117 4.93 13.52 -0.20
N GLU A 118 4.00 14.30 -0.75
CA GLU A 118 4.24 15.53 -1.47
C GLU A 118 3.70 16.71 -0.67
N ILE A 119 4.56 17.67 -0.33
CA ILE A 119 4.18 18.91 0.35
C ILE A 119 4.45 20.06 -0.60
N ARG A 120 3.43 20.91 -0.81
CA ARG A 120 3.52 22.08 -1.69
C ARG A 120 3.05 23.33 -0.97
N GLY A 121 3.82 24.41 -1.09
CA GLY A 121 3.42 25.73 -0.59
C GLY A 121 2.20 26.25 -1.36
N GLY A 122 1.15 26.62 -0.64
CA GLY A 122 -0.09 27.18 -1.20
C GLY A 122 -0.13 28.70 -1.08
N THR A 123 -1.23 29.23 -0.55
CA THR A 123 -1.41 30.67 -0.32
C THR A 123 -0.47 31.16 0.78
N GLY A 124 0.24 32.27 0.55
CA GLY A 124 1.16 32.86 1.53
C GLY A 124 2.58 33.12 1.02
N GLY A 125 2.88 32.76 -0.24
CA GLY A 125 4.17 33.07 -0.87
C GLY A 125 5.34 32.42 -0.13
N ASP A 126 6.35 33.21 0.22
CA ASP A 126 7.54 32.72 0.94
C ASP A 126 7.18 32.10 2.30
N GLU A 127 6.17 32.61 3.01
CA GLU A 127 5.71 32.03 4.27
C GLU A 127 5.11 30.63 4.08
N ALA A 128 4.44 30.39 2.95
CA ALA A 128 3.93 29.05 2.63
C ALA A 128 5.07 28.06 2.35
N ALA A 129 6.18 28.53 1.76
CA ALA A 129 7.36 27.70 1.53
C ALA A 129 8.08 27.34 2.84
N ILE A 130 8.21 28.31 3.76
CA ILE A 130 8.74 28.07 5.11
C ILE A 130 7.87 27.06 5.85
N PHE A 131 6.54 27.24 5.80
CA PHE A 131 5.60 26.32 6.44
C PHE A 131 5.66 24.90 5.86
N ALA A 132 5.84 24.74 4.54
CA ALA A 132 6.08 23.43 3.93
C ALA A 132 7.38 22.77 4.46
N GLY A 133 8.43 23.56 4.72
CA GLY A 133 9.64 23.09 5.39
C GLY A 133 9.40 22.65 6.83
N ASP A 134 8.59 23.39 7.57
CA ASP A 134 8.19 23.02 8.94
C ASP A 134 7.41 21.70 8.96
N LEU A 135 6.48 21.51 8.03
CA LEU A 135 5.74 20.26 7.87
C LEU A 135 6.68 19.10 7.52
N PHE A 136 7.62 19.27 6.59
CA PHE A 136 8.61 18.24 6.27
C PHE A 136 9.43 17.85 7.51
N LYS A 137 9.88 18.82 8.29
CA LYS A 137 10.64 18.58 9.53
C LYS A 137 9.79 17.87 10.59
N MET A 138 8.51 18.22 10.69
CA MET A 138 7.54 17.53 11.56
C MET A 138 7.38 16.07 11.15
N TYR A 139 7.09 15.79 9.87
CA TYR A 139 6.92 14.43 9.38
C TYR A 139 8.20 13.61 9.48
N SER A 140 9.36 14.20 9.20
CA SER A 140 10.65 13.51 9.34
C SER A 140 10.87 13.01 10.77
N LYS A 141 10.63 13.87 11.78
CA LYS A 141 10.71 13.49 13.19
C LYS A 141 9.66 12.46 13.60
N TYR A 142 8.44 12.57 13.07
CA TYR A 142 7.38 11.59 13.33
C TYR A 142 7.78 10.21 12.80
N CYS A 143 8.30 10.15 11.57
CA CYS A 143 8.79 8.91 10.96
C CYS A 143 9.94 8.30 11.75
N GLU A 144 10.92 9.10 12.20
CA GLU A 144 12.00 8.64 13.07
C GLU A 144 11.48 8.02 14.38
N SER A 145 10.45 8.64 15.00
CA SER A 145 9.84 8.12 16.24
C SER A 145 9.11 6.78 16.05
N LYS A 146 8.66 6.50 14.83
CA LYS A 146 8.03 5.23 14.43
C LYS A 146 9.03 4.20 13.90
N GLY A 147 10.32 4.56 13.79
CA GLY A 147 11.34 3.71 13.19
C GLY A 147 11.22 3.57 11.67
N TRP A 148 10.51 4.49 11.00
CA TRP A 148 10.38 4.51 9.55
C TRP A 148 11.56 5.23 8.90
N SER A 149 11.91 4.81 7.69
CA SER A 149 12.97 5.43 6.89
C SER A 149 12.38 6.50 5.96
N VAL A 150 13.00 7.68 5.91
CA VAL A 150 12.60 8.79 5.03
C VAL A 150 13.69 9.05 4.00
N SER A 151 13.33 9.05 2.72
CA SER A 151 14.23 9.39 1.62
C SER A 151 13.63 10.50 0.75
N VAL A 152 14.33 11.62 0.61
CA VAL A 152 13.87 12.73 -0.24
C VAL A 152 14.11 12.39 -1.71
N SER A 153 13.04 12.45 -2.51
CA SER A 153 13.06 12.13 -3.94
C SER A 153 13.37 13.38 -4.77
N SER A 154 12.69 14.49 -4.49
CA SER A 154 12.90 15.76 -5.18
C SER A 154 12.40 16.92 -4.33
N PHE A 155 13.02 18.09 -4.47
CA PHE A 155 12.53 19.31 -3.83
C PHE A 155 12.83 20.56 -4.67
N THR A 156 12.05 21.60 -4.44
CA THR A 156 12.23 22.94 -4.99
C THR A 156 12.24 23.93 -3.83
N GLU A 157 13.33 24.66 -3.67
CA GLU A 157 13.50 25.60 -2.55
C GLU A 157 12.63 26.85 -2.70
N GLY A 158 12.23 27.41 -1.56
CA GLY A 158 11.60 28.72 -1.45
C GLY A 158 12.60 29.86 -1.59
N THR A 159 12.12 31.07 -1.93
CA THR A 159 12.99 32.25 -2.12
C THR A 159 13.60 32.74 -0.81
N ALA A 160 12.83 32.64 0.29
CA ALA A 160 13.24 33.04 1.63
C ALA A 160 13.47 31.85 2.58
N GLY A 161 13.69 30.65 2.03
CA GLY A 161 13.83 29.41 2.80
C GLY A 161 12.61 28.49 2.70
N GLY A 162 12.75 27.28 3.27
CA GLY A 162 11.76 26.21 3.13
C GLY A 162 11.66 25.66 1.70
N PHE A 163 10.50 25.10 1.35
CA PHE A 163 10.28 24.43 0.07
C PHE A 163 9.00 24.91 -0.61
N LYS A 164 9.08 25.29 -1.90
CA LYS A 164 7.89 25.44 -2.74
C LYS A 164 7.21 24.09 -2.96
N GLU A 165 8.02 23.05 -3.10
CA GLU A 165 7.58 21.67 -3.30
C GLU A 165 8.64 20.74 -2.73
N ILE A 166 8.23 19.70 -2.00
CA ILE A 166 9.11 18.64 -1.54
C ILE A 166 8.37 17.30 -1.63
N ILE A 167 9.03 16.32 -2.23
CA ILE A 167 8.54 14.95 -2.41
C ILE A 167 9.52 14.01 -1.71
N PHE A 168 9.02 13.19 -0.80
CA PHE A 168 9.81 12.21 -0.08
C PHE A 168 9.07 10.89 0.05
N ASN A 169 9.81 9.79 0.01
CA ASN A 169 9.30 8.45 0.24
C ASN A 169 9.52 8.07 1.71
N VAL A 170 8.54 7.38 2.27
CA VAL A 170 8.57 6.87 3.64
C VAL A 170 8.37 5.36 3.59
N SER A 171 9.37 4.63 4.08
CA SER A 171 9.39 3.17 4.06
C SER A 171 9.30 2.60 5.48
N GLY A 172 8.43 1.62 5.68
CA GLY A 172 8.17 1.02 6.99
C GLY A 172 6.89 0.17 7.03
N ASP A 173 6.56 -0.36 8.20
CA ASP A 173 5.30 -1.10 8.40
C ASP A 173 4.12 -0.13 8.55
N GLY A 174 3.06 -0.31 7.75
CA GLY A 174 1.80 0.42 7.86
C GLY A 174 1.88 1.94 7.61
N VAL A 175 2.83 2.39 6.79
CA VAL A 175 3.09 3.83 6.58
C VAL A 175 1.88 4.51 5.93
N TYR A 176 1.42 4.01 4.77
CA TYR A 176 0.32 4.65 4.05
C TYR A 176 -0.98 4.65 4.88
N GLY A 177 -1.31 3.55 5.54
CA GLY A 177 -2.50 3.45 6.38
C GLY A 177 -2.55 4.46 7.52
N THR A 178 -1.37 4.89 8.00
CA THR A 178 -1.27 5.95 9.02
C THR A 178 -1.31 7.34 8.40
N LEU A 179 -0.52 7.58 7.35
CA LEU A 179 -0.35 8.92 6.78
C LEU A 179 -1.47 9.33 5.81
N LYS A 180 -2.32 8.40 5.34
CA LYS A 180 -3.40 8.73 4.37
C LYS A 180 -4.31 9.86 4.85
N TYR A 181 -4.51 9.99 6.16
CA TYR A 181 -5.33 11.02 6.79
C TYR A 181 -4.70 12.41 6.81
N GLU A 182 -3.42 12.53 6.48
CA GLU A 182 -2.67 13.80 6.41
C GLU A 182 -2.90 14.53 5.08
N SER A 183 -3.53 13.86 4.10
CA SER A 183 -3.81 14.44 2.79
C SER A 183 -4.83 15.57 2.90
N GLY A 184 -4.46 16.78 2.47
CA GLY A 184 -5.33 17.95 2.49
C GLY A 184 -4.58 19.27 2.61
N VAL A 185 -5.35 20.31 2.93
CA VAL A 185 -4.83 21.68 3.11
C VAL A 185 -4.56 21.92 4.58
N HIS A 186 -3.31 22.24 4.91
CA HIS A 186 -2.84 22.60 6.24
C HIS A 186 -2.74 24.12 6.35
N ARG A 187 -3.28 24.70 7.41
CA ARG A 187 -3.34 26.16 7.63
C ARG A 187 -2.43 26.57 8.77
N VAL A 188 -1.67 27.65 8.58
CA VAL A 188 -0.86 28.29 9.61
C VAL A 188 -1.27 29.74 9.81
N GLN A 189 -1.30 30.18 11.08
CA GLN A 189 -1.55 31.57 11.46
C GLN A 189 -0.46 32.01 12.43
N ARG A 190 0.47 32.84 11.95
CA ARG A 190 1.57 33.39 12.75
C ARG A 190 2.04 34.72 12.19
N VAL A 191 2.93 35.40 12.89
CA VAL A 191 3.70 36.53 12.35
C VAL A 191 4.83 35.92 11.49
N PRO A 192 4.84 36.11 10.16
CA PRO A 192 5.88 35.54 9.30
C PRO A 192 7.26 36.09 9.64
N GLU A 193 8.30 35.30 9.42
CA GLU A 193 9.68 35.78 9.55
C GLU A 193 10.00 36.88 8.52
N THR A 194 9.28 36.89 7.40
CA THR A 194 9.40 37.90 6.34
C THR A 194 8.60 39.19 6.62
N GLU A 195 7.86 39.27 7.73
CA GLU A 195 6.99 40.41 8.07
C GLU A 195 7.65 41.36 9.09
N THR A 196 7.66 42.66 8.80
CA THR A 196 8.37 43.68 9.62
C THR A 196 7.46 44.39 10.61
N GLN A 197 6.14 44.39 10.39
CA GLN A 197 5.17 45.14 11.19
C GLN A 197 4.48 44.31 12.28
N GLY A 198 4.87 43.03 12.45
CA GLY A 198 4.33 42.17 13.50
C GLY A 198 2.87 41.74 13.27
N ARG A 199 2.37 41.82 12.04
CA ARG A 199 1.00 41.43 11.70
C ARG A 199 0.90 39.92 11.53
N VAL A 200 -0.20 39.34 12.02
CA VAL A 200 -0.48 37.91 11.83
C VAL A 200 -0.99 37.68 10.42
N HIS A 201 -0.33 36.79 9.68
CA HIS A 201 -0.77 36.35 8.36
C HIS A 201 -1.35 34.94 8.45
N THR A 202 -2.25 34.63 7.51
CA THR A 202 -2.76 33.27 7.32
C THR A 202 -2.18 32.73 6.03
N SER A 203 -1.46 31.62 6.13
CA SER A 203 -0.87 30.90 5.01
C SER A 203 -1.34 29.44 5.00
N ALA A 204 -1.15 28.75 3.88
CA ALA A 204 -1.53 27.35 3.73
C ALA A 204 -0.50 26.57 2.91
N ALA A 205 -0.39 25.27 3.19
CA ALA A 205 0.36 24.30 2.41
C ALA A 205 -0.53 23.08 2.14
N THR A 206 -0.34 22.42 1.01
CA THR A 206 -1.04 21.18 0.67
C THR A 206 -0.10 20.00 0.94
N VAL A 207 -0.64 18.96 1.57
CA VAL A 207 0.02 17.67 1.74
C VAL A 207 -0.78 16.65 0.94
N ALA A 208 -0.12 15.87 0.10
CA ALA A 208 -0.69 14.74 -0.62
C ALA A 208 0.08 13.48 -0.25
N VAL A 209 -0.64 12.44 0.20
CA VAL A 209 -0.05 11.15 0.55
C VAL A 209 -0.56 10.10 -0.42
N LEU A 210 0.38 9.45 -1.10
CA LEU A 210 0.11 8.43 -2.11
C LEU A 210 0.75 7.11 -1.67
N PRO A 211 0.12 5.95 -1.93
CA PRO A 211 0.76 4.68 -1.68
C PRO A 211 1.88 4.46 -2.72
N GLU A 212 2.96 3.82 -2.31
CA GLU A 212 4.01 3.38 -3.23
C GLU A 212 3.40 2.36 -4.23
N ALA A 213 3.62 2.59 -5.52
CA ALA A 213 3.14 1.68 -6.53
C ALA A 213 3.98 0.40 -6.59
N ASP A 214 3.29 -0.72 -6.83
CA ASP A 214 3.96 -1.97 -7.14
C ASP A 214 4.64 -1.86 -8.51
N GLU A 215 5.79 -2.50 -8.68
CA GLU A 215 6.43 -2.59 -9.99
C GLU A 215 5.49 -3.27 -10.99
N PHE A 216 5.27 -2.61 -12.14
CA PHE A 216 4.50 -3.16 -13.25
C PHE A 216 5.28 -4.32 -13.89
N ASP A 217 5.00 -5.55 -13.47
CA ASP A 217 5.48 -6.74 -14.19
C ASP A 217 4.60 -6.94 -15.42
N VAL A 218 5.08 -6.46 -16.58
CA VAL A 218 4.40 -6.67 -17.86
C VAL A 218 4.55 -8.14 -18.26
N GLU A 219 3.59 -8.96 -17.85
CA GLU A 219 3.45 -10.34 -18.31
C GLU A 219 2.73 -10.39 -19.66
N ILE A 220 3.47 -10.78 -20.71
CA ILE A 220 2.91 -10.99 -22.04
C ILE A 220 2.54 -12.46 -22.19
N GLN A 221 1.25 -12.74 -22.38
CA GLN A 221 0.79 -14.09 -22.71
C GLN A 221 1.04 -14.35 -24.20
N GLU A 222 2.20 -14.92 -24.53
CA GLU A 222 2.58 -15.18 -25.93
C GLU A 222 1.55 -16.00 -26.71
N GLY A 223 0.78 -16.87 -26.03
CA GLY A 223 -0.29 -17.67 -26.63
C GLY A 223 -1.48 -16.87 -27.17
N LEU A 224 -1.67 -15.62 -26.74
CA LEU A 224 -2.72 -14.74 -27.26
C LEU A 224 -2.27 -13.92 -28.48
N ILE A 225 -0.98 -13.96 -28.81
CA ILE A 225 -0.44 -13.18 -29.91
C ILE A 225 -0.85 -13.79 -31.25
N LYS A 226 -1.56 -13.01 -32.06
CA LYS A 226 -1.83 -13.33 -33.46
C LYS A 226 -0.71 -12.76 -34.33
N TRP A 227 -0.01 -13.66 -35.01
CA TRP A 227 1.07 -13.32 -35.91
C TRP A 227 0.59 -13.41 -37.36
N ASP A 228 0.73 -12.32 -38.11
CA ASP A 228 0.58 -12.31 -39.57
C ASP A 228 1.93 -11.98 -40.20
N THR A 229 2.33 -12.73 -41.23
CA THR A 229 3.53 -12.44 -42.02
C THR A 229 3.13 -11.80 -43.33
N PHE A 230 3.91 -10.83 -43.79
CA PHE A 230 3.65 -10.13 -45.05
C PHE A 230 4.96 -9.74 -45.73
N ARG A 231 4.85 -9.33 -47.00
CA ARG A 231 6.02 -8.87 -47.76
C ARG A 231 6.36 -7.44 -47.35
N SER A 232 7.58 -7.23 -46.89
CA SER A 232 8.06 -5.91 -46.46
C SER A 232 8.00 -4.92 -47.63
N GLY A 233 7.41 -3.75 -47.44
CA GLY A 233 7.42 -2.66 -48.43
C GLY A 233 8.69 -1.82 -48.30
N GLY A 234 9.40 -1.57 -49.41
CA GLY A 234 10.57 -0.69 -49.42
C GLY A 234 11.52 -0.90 -50.59
N ALA A 235 12.57 -0.08 -50.66
CA ALA A 235 13.61 -0.13 -51.68
C ALA A 235 14.51 -1.37 -51.50
N GLY A 236 14.07 -2.53 -51.98
CA GLY A 236 14.88 -3.73 -52.03
C GLY A 236 14.69 -4.49 -53.33
N GLY A 237 15.77 -5.13 -53.79
CA GLY A 237 15.80 -5.87 -55.05
C GLY A 237 14.85 -7.07 -55.10
N GLN A 238 15.01 -7.94 -56.11
CA GLN A 238 14.10 -9.05 -56.40
C GLN A 238 13.72 -9.96 -55.20
N ASN A 239 14.54 -10.00 -54.15
CA ASN A 239 14.31 -10.79 -52.94
C ASN A 239 13.13 -10.26 -52.08
N VAL A 240 12.92 -8.94 -52.04
CA VAL A 240 11.82 -8.30 -51.27
C VAL A 240 10.44 -8.67 -51.84
N ASN A 241 10.35 -8.93 -53.14
CA ASN A 241 9.11 -9.33 -53.80
C ASN A 241 8.78 -10.82 -53.62
N LYS A 242 9.74 -11.65 -53.18
CA LYS A 242 9.61 -13.11 -53.07
C LYS A 242 9.50 -13.62 -51.63
N VAL A 243 10.10 -12.94 -50.65
CA VAL A 243 10.21 -13.44 -49.26
C VAL A 243 9.36 -12.59 -48.30
N GLU A 244 8.56 -13.26 -47.48
CA GLU A 244 7.72 -12.65 -46.44
C GLU A 244 8.53 -12.38 -45.16
N SER A 245 9.35 -11.34 -45.21
CA SER A 245 10.17 -10.90 -44.08
C SER A 245 9.42 -10.01 -43.08
N GLY A 246 8.30 -9.38 -43.47
CA GLY A 246 7.53 -8.48 -42.64
C GLY A 246 6.65 -9.24 -41.65
N VAL A 247 6.53 -8.71 -40.43
CA VAL A 247 5.77 -9.33 -39.34
C VAL A 247 4.80 -8.31 -38.77
N ARG A 248 3.53 -8.70 -38.65
CA ARG A 248 2.49 -7.98 -37.95
C ARG A 248 2.07 -8.79 -36.73
N LEU A 249 2.16 -8.16 -35.57
CA LEU A 249 1.72 -8.66 -34.30
C LEU A 249 0.38 -8.00 -33.95
N ARG A 250 -0.60 -8.80 -33.57
CA ARG A 250 -1.86 -8.36 -32.95
C ARG A 250 -2.00 -9.01 -31.58
N TYR A 251 -2.05 -8.19 -30.54
CA TYR A 251 -2.22 -8.66 -29.17
C TYR A 251 -3.49 -8.07 -28.57
N PRO A 252 -4.46 -8.90 -28.14
CA PRO A 252 -5.62 -8.44 -27.39
C PRO A 252 -5.18 -8.12 -25.97
N TRP A 253 -4.79 -6.88 -25.71
CA TRP A 253 -4.45 -6.43 -24.37
C TRP A 253 -5.73 -6.17 -23.60
N LYS A 254 -5.90 -6.88 -22.48
CA LYS A 254 -7.02 -6.65 -21.57
C LYS A 254 -6.54 -5.73 -20.47
N ASN A 255 -7.21 -4.60 -20.32
CA ASN A 255 -6.98 -3.73 -19.17
C ASN A 255 -7.34 -4.48 -17.88
N PRO A 256 -6.40 -4.68 -16.94
CA PRO A 256 -6.66 -5.41 -15.69
C PRO A 256 -7.72 -4.74 -14.81
N ASN A 257 -7.88 -3.42 -14.89
CA ASN A 257 -8.82 -2.66 -14.05
C ASN A 257 -10.21 -2.50 -14.67
N THR A 258 -10.31 -2.22 -15.97
CA THR A 258 -11.61 -1.99 -16.64
C THR A 258 -12.16 -3.22 -17.34
N GLY A 259 -11.33 -4.24 -17.55
CA GLY A 259 -11.68 -5.44 -18.31
C GLY A 259 -11.88 -5.22 -19.81
N VAL A 260 -11.70 -3.98 -20.31
CA VAL A 260 -11.81 -3.64 -21.74
C VAL A 260 -10.63 -4.24 -22.50
N VAL A 261 -10.93 -4.90 -23.61
CA VAL A 261 -9.93 -5.49 -24.51
C VAL A 261 -9.64 -4.50 -25.63
N GLU A 262 -8.39 -4.04 -25.70
CA GLU A 262 -7.88 -3.22 -26.80
C GLU A 262 -6.91 -4.03 -27.64
N GLU A 263 -7.04 -3.96 -28.97
CA GLU A 263 -6.12 -4.64 -29.87
C GLU A 263 -4.88 -3.77 -30.10
N ILE A 264 -3.73 -4.24 -29.62
CA ILE A 264 -2.43 -3.63 -29.90
C ILE A 264 -1.90 -4.23 -31.20
N LEU A 265 -1.84 -3.39 -32.23
CA LEU A 265 -1.24 -3.72 -33.53
C LEU A 265 0.17 -3.14 -33.63
N ILE A 266 1.14 -3.99 -33.97
CA ILE A 266 2.55 -3.64 -34.17
C ILE A 266 3.06 -4.29 -35.45
N GLU A 267 3.66 -3.48 -36.32
CA GLU A 267 4.29 -3.95 -37.56
C GLU A 267 5.80 -3.76 -37.50
N CYS A 268 6.55 -4.76 -37.95
CA CYS A 268 8.01 -4.73 -38.00
C CYS A 268 8.52 -5.28 -39.34
N THR A 269 9.23 -4.44 -40.09
CA THR A 269 9.81 -4.72 -41.41
C THR A 269 11.29 -4.34 -41.50
N GLU A 270 11.95 -4.13 -40.35
CA GLU A 270 13.25 -3.46 -40.27
C GLU A 270 14.41 -4.32 -40.76
N THR A 271 14.32 -5.63 -40.59
CA THR A 271 15.36 -6.57 -41.00
C THR A 271 14.87 -7.48 -42.13
N ARG A 272 15.82 -8.09 -42.84
CA ARG A 272 15.51 -9.09 -43.87
C ARG A 272 15.16 -10.46 -43.28
N ASP A 273 15.36 -10.65 -41.97
CA ASP A 273 15.17 -11.90 -41.25
C ASP A 273 13.85 -11.87 -40.47
N GLN A 274 12.91 -12.76 -40.84
CA GLN A 274 11.60 -12.84 -40.18
C GLN A 274 11.68 -13.10 -38.65
N PRO A 275 12.55 -14.00 -38.13
CA PRO A 275 12.66 -14.22 -36.68
C PRO A 275 13.11 -12.97 -35.90
N LYS A 276 14.07 -12.20 -36.46
CA LYS A 276 14.52 -10.95 -35.85
C LYS A 276 13.43 -9.88 -35.82
N ASN A 277 12.58 -9.83 -36.86
CA ASN A 277 11.41 -8.95 -36.86
C ASN A 277 10.35 -9.38 -35.83
N LYS A 278 10.19 -10.69 -35.55
CA LYS A 278 9.34 -11.19 -34.45
C LYS A 278 9.85 -10.76 -33.08
N GLU A 279 11.14 -10.96 -32.80
CA GLU A 279 11.75 -10.55 -31.52
C GLU A 279 11.61 -9.03 -31.29
N ARG A 280 11.83 -8.23 -32.33
CA ARG A 280 11.64 -6.77 -32.25
C ARG A 280 10.19 -6.37 -32.05
N ALA A 281 9.25 -7.05 -32.71
CA ALA A 281 7.83 -6.81 -32.50
C ALA A 281 7.41 -7.13 -31.05
N LEU A 282 7.94 -8.20 -30.45
CA LEU A 282 7.73 -8.53 -29.02
C LEU A 282 8.32 -7.47 -28.10
N SER A 283 9.55 -7.02 -28.36
CA SER A 283 10.17 -5.95 -27.56
C SER A 283 9.35 -4.67 -27.62
N ARG A 284 8.85 -4.29 -28.80
CA ARG A 284 7.96 -3.12 -28.96
C ARG A 284 6.61 -3.30 -28.28
N LEU A 285 6.07 -4.52 -28.29
CA LEU A 285 4.83 -4.83 -27.56
C LEU A 285 5.03 -4.59 -26.07
N ARG A 286 6.15 -5.07 -25.51
CA ARG A 286 6.48 -4.89 -24.09
C ARG A 286 6.58 -3.42 -23.73
N THR A 287 7.31 -2.62 -24.52
CA THR A 287 7.41 -1.17 -24.31
C THR A 287 6.04 -0.49 -24.40
N LYS A 288 5.23 -0.84 -25.40
CA LYS A 288 3.92 -0.21 -25.61
C LYS A 288 2.91 -0.51 -24.51
N ILE A 289 2.91 -1.75 -23.99
CA ILE A 289 2.07 -2.12 -22.83
C ILE A 289 2.56 -1.38 -21.58
N TYR A 290 3.88 -1.36 -21.35
CA TYR A 290 4.47 -0.62 -20.23
C TYR A 290 4.09 0.87 -20.27
N ASP A 291 4.24 1.52 -21.42
CA ASP A 291 3.90 2.94 -21.58
C ASP A 291 2.41 3.20 -21.33
N GLN A 292 1.51 2.30 -21.78
CA GLN A 292 0.08 2.41 -21.53
C GLN A 292 -0.27 2.24 -20.05
N GLU A 293 0.35 1.28 -19.35
CA GLU A 293 0.15 1.08 -17.91
C GLU A 293 0.73 2.25 -17.10
N HIS A 294 1.92 2.73 -17.47
CA HIS A 294 2.56 3.89 -16.85
C HIS A 294 1.77 5.18 -17.06
N GLN A 295 1.24 5.43 -18.26
CA GLN A 295 0.40 6.59 -18.52
C GLN A 295 -0.88 6.56 -17.69
N LYS A 296 -1.52 5.40 -17.57
CA LYS A 296 -2.71 5.22 -16.71
C LYS A 296 -2.38 5.46 -15.23
N TYR A 297 -1.23 4.99 -14.78
CA TYR A 297 -0.76 5.23 -13.41
C TYR A 297 -0.58 6.73 -13.13
N MET A 298 0.05 7.45 -14.06
CA MET A 298 0.18 8.90 -13.96
C MET A 298 -1.18 9.61 -13.93
N ASP A 299 -2.14 9.15 -14.74
CA ASP A 299 -3.49 9.70 -14.76
C ASP A 299 -4.25 9.41 -13.46
N ASP A 300 -4.12 8.21 -12.88
CA ASP A 300 -4.74 7.84 -11.59
C ASP A 300 -4.17 8.68 -10.45
N ILE A 301 -2.83 8.81 -10.38
CA ILE A 301 -2.18 9.71 -9.41
C ILE A 301 -2.67 11.14 -9.58
N ALA A 302 -2.72 11.64 -10.82
CA ALA A 302 -3.18 13.00 -11.08
C ALA A 302 -4.64 13.21 -10.65
N SER A 303 -5.47 12.17 -10.71
CA SER A 303 -6.84 12.21 -10.20
C SER A 303 -6.90 12.21 -8.67
N ARG A 304 -6.08 11.39 -8.00
CA ARG A 304 -5.99 11.35 -6.53
C ARG A 304 -5.40 12.62 -5.92
N ARG A 305 -4.62 13.38 -6.70
CA ARG A 305 -4.04 14.67 -6.32
C ARG A 305 -5.01 15.86 -6.43
N LYS A 306 -6.13 15.73 -7.15
CA LYS A 306 -7.12 16.80 -7.36
C LYS A 306 -8.17 16.82 -6.25
#